data_AF-A0A965RZC6-F1
#
_entry.id   AF-A0A965RZC6-F1
#
_cell.length_a   1.000
_cell.length_b   1.000
_cell.length_c   1.000
_cell.angle_alpha   90.00
_cell.angle_beta   90.00
_cell.angle_gamma   90.00
#
_symmetry.space_group_name_H-M   'P 1'
#
loop_
_entity.id
_entity.type
_entity.pdbx_description
1 polymer ?
#
loop_
_entity_poly.entity_id
_entity_poly.type
_entity_poly.pdbx_seq_one_letter_code
_entity_poly.pdbx_strand_id
1 'polypeptide(L)'
;NKIIQASKDIKQMRFYHKSIAGKPFEDQLAIMRRWLVKDVGLNDDGTAKDCVIFYDYLKLMDSTGISQDMKEYQVLGFMMTSLHNFAVRYKIPIVAFIQLNRDGITKESTDSASGSDRIIWLCSNFSIFKRKSDEEIAEDGSDNGNRKLLPLVSRHGGGLDDNDYINCHMKGWCAKIVEGKTRLELMNKLKSKDEGFVIEDDTGFTEEEYEDDAQIPFK
;
A
#
# COMPACT_ATOMS: atom_id res chain seq x y z
N ASN A 1 -7.99 -5.81 -33.62
CA ASN A 1 -8.84 -6.29 -32.51
C ASN A 1 -8.02 -6.29 -31.22
N LYS A 2 -8.38 -5.46 -30.23
CA LYS A 2 -7.59 -5.24 -28.99
C LYS A 2 -7.40 -6.52 -28.16
N ILE A 3 -8.38 -7.43 -28.16
CA ILE A 3 -8.31 -8.69 -27.40
C ILE A 3 -7.24 -9.62 -27.97
N ILE A 4 -7.17 -9.72 -29.31
CA ILE A 4 -6.16 -10.54 -30.00
C ILE A 4 -4.76 -10.02 -29.69
N GLN A 5 -4.59 -8.69 -29.66
CA GLN A 5 -3.31 -8.09 -29.31
C GLN A 5 -2.92 -8.41 -27.86
N ALA A 6 -3.82 -8.16 -26.90
CA ALA A 6 -3.57 -8.48 -25.49
C ALA A 6 -3.23 -9.97 -25.26
N SER A 7 -3.90 -10.88 -25.99
CA SER A 7 -3.59 -12.31 -25.92
C SER A 7 -2.18 -12.65 -26.42
N LYS A 8 -1.72 -11.97 -27.49
CA LYS A 8 -0.34 -12.13 -27.98
C LYS A 8 0.66 -11.58 -26.98
N ASP A 9 0.39 -10.41 -26.42
CA ASP A 9 1.26 -9.76 -25.45
C ASP A 9 1.44 -10.65 -24.21
N ILE A 10 0.35 -11.17 -23.63
CA ILE A 10 0.39 -12.07 -22.46
C ILE A 10 1.16 -13.36 -22.76
N LYS A 11 1.00 -13.95 -23.95
CA LYS A 11 1.72 -15.17 -24.35
C LYS A 11 3.23 -14.97 -24.45
N GLN A 12 3.68 -13.75 -24.73
CA GLN A 12 5.09 -13.41 -24.82
C GLN A 12 5.71 -13.04 -23.47
N MET A 13 4.88 -12.75 -22.46
CA MET A 13 5.36 -12.45 -21.11
C MET A 13 5.93 -13.69 -20.43
N ARG A 14 7.03 -13.52 -19.69
CA ARG A 14 7.58 -14.56 -18.80
C ARG A 14 6.77 -14.65 -17.50
N PHE A 15 5.47 -14.86 -17.64
CA PHE A 15 4.51 -14.95 -16.55
C PHE A 15 4.10 -16.41 -16.33
N TYR A 16 4.18 -16.88 -15.08
CA TYR A 16 3.90 -18.26 -14.72
C TYR A 16 2.85 -18.27 -13.60
N HIS A 17 1.76 -18.98 -13.83
CA HIS A 17 0.73 -19.20 -12.81
C HIS A 17 0.80 -20.65 -12.30
N LYS A 18 0.86 -20.82 -10.97
CA LYS A 18 0.85 -22.11 -10.29
C LYS A 18 -0.20 -22.10 -9.19
N SER A 19 -1.16 -23.02 -9.26
CA SER A 19 -2.15 -23.18 -8.19
C SER A 19 -1.55 -23.88 -6.98
N ILE A 20 -1.76 -23.29 -5.80
CA ILE A 20 -1.33 -23.82 -4.50
C ILE A 20 -2.50 -24.38 -3.67
N ALA A 21 -3.70 -24.45 -4.24
CA ALA A 21 -4.89 -24.93 -3.55
C ALA A 21 -4.71 -26.37 -3.02
N GLY A 22 -5.07 -26.57 -1.75
CA GLY A 22 -4.95 -27.84 -1.02
C GLY A 22 -3.52 -28.31 -0.74
N LYS A 23 -2.47 -27.54 -1.07
CA LYS A 23 -1.09 -27.98 -0.91
C LYS A 23 -0.54 -27.61 0.47
N PRO A 24 0.13 -28.54 1.18
CA PRO A 24 0.94 -28.21 2.35
C PRO A 24 1.96 -27.15 2.02
N PHE A 25 2.32 -26.32 2.99
CA PHE A 25 3.20 -25.18 2.77
C PHE A 25 4.60 -25.58 2.24
N GLU A 26 5.15 -26.71 2.68
CA GLU A 26 6.42 -27.24 2.15
C GLU A 26 6.37 -27.55 0.64
N ASP A 27 5.24 -28.08 0.17
CA ASP A 27 5.04 -28.33 -1.27
C ASP A 27 4.98 -27.02 -2.06
N GLN A 28 4.44 -25.96 -1.46
CA GLN A 28 4.40 -24.64 -2.08
C GLN A 28 5.82 -24.06 -2.22
N LEU A 29 6.66 -24.17 -1.18
CA LEU A 29 8.07 -23.81 -1.27
C LEU A 29 8.82 -24.64 -2.31
N ALA A 30 8.51 -25.94 -2.42
CA ALA A 30 9.09 -26.81 -3.43
C ALA A 30 8.68 -26.39 -4.85
N ILE A 31 7.43 -25.94 -5.06
CA ILE A 31 6.96 -25.39 -6.34
C ILE A 31 7.74 -24.12 -6.68
N MET A 32 7.85 -23.17 -5.74
CA MET A 32 8.62 -21.94 -5.93
C MET A 32 10.08 -22.25 -6.29
N ARG A 33 10.73 -23.14 -5.52
CA ARG A 33 12.12 -23.55 -5.76
C ARG A 33 12.31 -24.18 -7.13
N ARG A 34 11.39 -25.07 -7.53
CA ARG A 34 11.46 -25.74 -8.83
C ARG A 34 11.35 -24.74 -9.97
N TRP A 35 10.46 -23.76 -9.86
CA TRP A 35 10.32 -22.69 -10.85
C TRP A 35 11.59 -21.83 -10.93
N LEU A 36 12.18 -21.45 -9.80
CA LEU A 36 13.47 -20.73 -9.79
C LEU A 36 14.56 -21.51 -10.53
N VAL A 37 14.72 -22.81 -10.24
CA VAL A 37 15.79 -23.61 -10.85
C VAL A 37 15.53 -23.89 -12.32
N LYS A 38 14.29 -24.18 -12.72
CA LYS A 38 13.98 -24.62 -14.10
C LYS A 38 13.71 -23.49 -15.07
N ASP A 39 13.02 -22.44 -14.64
CA ASP A 39 12.43 -21.44 -15.54
C ASP A 39 13.13 -20.07 -15.42
N VAL A 40 13.59 -19.71 -14.21
CA VAL A 40 14.32 -18.45 -13.95
C VAL A 40 15.82 -18.65 -14.17
N GLY A 41 16.38 -19.69 -13.57
CA GLY A 41 17.81 -19.97 -13.49
C GLY A 41 18.45 -19.34 -12.26
N LEU A 42 19.57 -19.94 -11.83
CA LEU A 42 20.41 -19.43 -10.76
C LEU A 42 21.71 -18.83 -11.32
N ASN A 43 22.29 -17.91 -10.56
CA ASN A 43 23.64 -17.40 -10.75
C ASN A 43 24.66 -18.37 -10.12
N ASP A 44 25.95 -18.17 -10.41
CA ASP A 44 27.02 -19.04 -9.93
C ASP A 44 27.17 -19.03 -8.39
N ASP A 45 26.75 -17.95 -7.73
CA ASP A 45 26.72 -17.81 -6.27
C ASP A 45 25.49 -18.47 -5.61
N GLY A 46 24.60 -19.06 -6.40
CA GLY A 46 23.38 -19.72 -5.95
C GLY A 46 22.17 -18.81 -5.77
N THR A 47 22.29 -17.51 -6.00
CA THR A 47 21.14 -16.57 -6.05
C THR A 47 20.32 -16.79 -7.33
N ALA A 48 19.06 -16.35 -7.35
CA ALA A 48 18.24 -16.44 -8.56
C ALA A 48 18.50 -15.25 -9.50
N LYS A 49 18.30 -15.46 -10.80
CA LYS A 49 18.20 -14.35 -11.76
C LYS A 49 16.95 -13.51 -11.46
N ASP A 50 16.92 -12.29 -12.02
CA ASP A 50 15.86 -11.32 -11.81
C ASP A 50 14.47 -11.92 -12.00
N CYS A 51 13.70 -11.94 -10.91
CA CYS A 51 12.33 -12.40 -10.88
C CYS A 51 11.61 -11.86 -9.64
N VAL A 52 10.30 -12.00 -9.63
CA VAL A 52 9.44 -11.67 -8.49
C VAL A 52 8.42 -12.79 -8.30
N ILE A 53 8.13 -13.12 -7.04
CA ILE A 53 7.07 -14.07 -6.71
C ILE A 53 5.89 -13.30 -6.14
N PHE A 54 4.71 -13.52 -6.74
CA PHE A 54 3.43 -13.11 -6.17
C PHE A 54 2.78 -14.30 -5.49
N TYR A 55 2.43 -14.15 -4.21
CA TYR A 55 1.82 -15.18 -3.39
C TYR A 55 0.41 -14.75 -2.99
N ASP A 56 -0.61 -15.40 -3.57
CA ASP A 56 -2.04 -15.09 -3.39
C ASP A 56 -2.76 -16.31 -2.78
N TYR A 57 -3.13 -16.29 -1.51
CA TYR A 57 -2.78 -15.36 -0.43
C TYR A 57 -2.36 -16.18 0.80
N LEU A 58 -1.66 -15.58 1.76
CA LEU A 58 -1.25 -16.26 2.99
C LEU A 58 -2.49 -16.63 3.80
N LYS A 59 -2.72 -17.94 3.91
CA LYS A 59 -3.79 -18.55 4.68
C LYS A 59 -3.30 -19.86 5.27
N LEU A 60 -3.82 -20.23 6.43
CA LEU A 60 -3.74 -21.60 6.88
C LEU A 60 -4.48 -22.52 5.90
N MET A 61 -3.74 -23.47 5.35
CA MET A 61 -4.28 -24.60 4.61
C MET A 61 -4.52 -25.75 5.59
N ASP A 62 -5.40 -26.69 5.22
CA ASP A 62 -6.00 -27.70 6.08
C ASP A 62 -5.02 -28.34 7.09
N SER A 63 -5.50 -28.57 8.30
CA SER A 63 -4.72 -28.90 9.52
C SER A 63 -4.05 -30.28 9.51
N THR A 64 -3.97 -30.95 8.36
CA THR A 64 -3.32 -32.25 8.21
C THR A 64 -1.83 -32.13 8.50
N GLY A 65 -1.46 -32.39 9.76
CA GLY A 65 -0.07 -32.34 10.26
C GLY A 65 0.22 -31.22 11.26
N ILE A 66 -0.74 -30.31 11.51
CA ILE A 66 -0.64 -29.35 12.62
C ILE A 66 -1.11 -30.11 13.87
N SER A 67 -0.23 -30.28 14.87
CA SER A 67 -0.64 -30.76 16.19
C SER A 67 -1.86 -29.96 16.64
N GLN A 68 -2.90 -30.62 17.17
CA GLN A 68 -4.11 -29.95 17.70
C GLN A 68 -3.79 -28.85 18.73
N ASP A 69 -2.56 -28.83 19.26
CA ASP A 69 -2.07 -27.87 20.24
C ASP A 69 -1.40 -26.60 19.65
N MET A 70 -1.09 -26.56 18.36
CA MET A 70 -0.44 -25.40 17.75
C MET A 70 -1.45 -24.30 17.44
N LYS A 71 -1.22 -23.11 18.01
CA LYS A 71 -2.07 -21.95 17.77
C LYS A 71 -1.84 -21.39 16.37
N GLU A 72 -2.90 -20.98 15.70
CA GLU A 72 -2.90 -20.44 14.33
C GLU A 72 -1.81 -19.37 14.07
N TYR A 73 -1.61 -18.45 15.02
CA TYR A 73 -0.59 -17.41 14.91
C TYR A 73 0.85 -17.93 14.86
N GLN A 74 1.12 -19.09 15.47
CA GLN A 74 2.43 -19.74 15.44
C GLN A 74 2.69 -20.32 14.06
N VAL A 75 1.69 -20.99 13.48
CA VAL A 75 1.77 -21.61 12.16
C VAL A 75 2.02 -20.56 11.07
N LEU A 76 1.24 -19.47 11.08
CA LEU A 76 1.47 -18.34 10.18
C LEU A 76 2.86 -17.73 10.39
N GLY A 77 3.33 -17.66 11.63
CA GLY A 77 4.68 -17.23 11.97
C GLY A 77 5.78 -18.11 11.35
N PHE A 78 5.60 -19.43 11.33
CA PHE A 78 6.53 -20.36 10.68
C PHE A 78 6.50 -20.24 9.16
N MET A 79 5.32 -20.09 8.56
CA MET A 79 5.19 -19.84 7.12
C MET A 79 5.92 -18.56 6.72
N MET A 80 5.71 -17.47 7.47
CA MET A 80 6.36 -16.19 7.18
C MET A 80 7.88 -16.27 7.34
N THR A 81 8.37 -16.90 8.40
CA THR A 81 9.82 -17.14 8.60
C THR A 81 10.42 -17.90 7.41
N SER A 82 9.71 -18.92 6.93
CA SER A 82 10.18 -19.75 5.82
C SER A 82 10.20 -18.98 4.50
N LEU A 83 9.18 -18.15 4.23
CA LEU A 83 9.17 -17.26 3.06
C LEU A 83 10.28 -16.21 3.14
N HIS A 84 10.50 -15.61 4.31
CA HIS A 84 11.58 -14.66 4.53
C HIS A 84 12.94 -15.32 4.25
N ASN A 85 13.20 -16.50 4.82
CA ASN A 85 14.42 -17.25 4.58
C ASN A 85 14.59 -17.64 3.10
N PHE A 86 13.49 -17.98 2.42
CA PHE A 86 13.49 -18.26 0.99
C PHE A 86 13.89 -17.03 0.17
N ALA A 87 13.28 -15.87 0.46
CA ALA A 87 13.59 -14.60 -0.18
C ALA A 87 15.07 -14.21 0.02
N VAL A 88 15.57 -14.31 1.26
CA VAL A 88 16.97 -13.99 1.60
C VAL A 88 17.94 -14.94 0.91
N ARG A 89 17.65 -16.25 0.91
CA ARG A 89 18.50 -17.28 0.29
C ARG A 89 18.67 -17.05 -1.20
N TYR A 90 17.58 -16.77 -1.92
CA TYR A 90 17.62 -16.62 -3.37
C TYR A 90 17.78 -15.17 -3.82
N LYS A 91 17.79 -14.20 -2.89
CA LYS A 91 17.87 -12.76 -3.15
C LYS A 91 16.77 -12.24 -4.07
N ILE A 92 15.52 -12.66 -3.80
CA ILE A 92 14.35 -12.27 -4.59
C ILE A 92 13.29 -11.56 -3.76
N PRO A 93 12.54 -10.63 -4.36
CA PRO A 93 11.33 -10.08 -3.75
C PRO A 93 10.18 -11.10 -3.79
N ILE A 94 9.46 -11.20 -2.67
CA ILE A 94 8.19 -11.92 -2.57
C ILE A 94 7.12 -10.91 -2.17
N VAL A 95 6.11 -10.75 -3.03
CA VAL A 95 4.90 -9.97 -2.75
C VAL A 95 3.81 -10.94 -2.30
N ALA A 96 3.50 -10.95 -1.02
CA ALA A 96 2.47 -11.81 -0.45
C ALA A 96 1.22 -11.01 -0.07
N PHE A 97 0.05 -11.48 -0.48
CA PHE A 97 -1.22 -10.93 -0.05
C PHE A 97 -1.65 -11.58 1.26
N ILE A 98 -2.25 -10.78 2.15
CA ILE A 98 -2.82 -11.25 3.41
C ILE A 98 -4.23 -10.71 3.56
N GLN A 99 -5.05 -11.41 4.33
CA GLN A 99 -6.34 -10.88 4.77
C GLN A 99 -6.12 -9.95 5.97
N LEU A 100 -6.88 -8.87 6.06
CA LEU A 100 -6.90 -8.01 7.25
C LEU A 100 -7.87 -8.57 8.30
N ASN A 101 -7.62 -8.26 9.58
CA ASN A 101 -8.56 -8.54 10.66
C ASN A 101 -9.89 -7.80 10.41
N ARG A 102 -10.99 -8.27 11.02
CA ARG A 102 -12.30 -7.58 10.91
C ARG A 102 -12.20 -6.12 11.37
N ASP A 103 -11.39 -5.84 12.39
CA ASP A 103 -11.10 -4.48 12.87
C ASP A 103 -10.23 -3.66 11.90
N GLY A 104 -9.46 -4.31 11.02
CA GLY A 104 -8.67 -3.68 9.97
C GLY A 104 -9.50 -3.07 8.83
N ILE A 105 -10.83 -3.18 8.90
CA ILE A 105 -11.75 -2.44 8.04
C ILE A 105 -11.70 -0.94 8.39
N THR A 106 -11.70 -0.61 9.68
CA THR A 106 -11.69 0.76 10.19
C THR A 106 -10.32 1.19 10.70
N LYS A 107 -9.49 0.27 11.19
CA LYS A 107 -8.13 0.56 11.66
C LYS A 107 -7.10 0.48 10.53
N GLU A 108 -6.16 1.42 10.56
CA GLU A 108 -5.06 1.56 9.61
C GLU A 108 -3.72 1.48 10.34
N SER A 109 -3.57 0.46 11.17
CA SER A 109 -2.35 0.22 11.96
C SER A 109 -1.72 -1.13 11.63
N THR A 110 -0.49 -1.32 12.09
CA THR A 110 0.23 -2.60 11.98
C THR A 110 -0.55 -3.78 12.58
N ASP A 111 -1.38 -3.53 13.59
CA ASP A 111 -2.19 -4.54 14.28
C ASP A 111 -3.37 -5.05 13.44
N SER A 112 -3.57 -4.44 12.26
CA SER A 112 -4.62 -4.81 11.31
C SER A 112 -4.25 -6.03 10.46
N ALA A 113 -2.97 -6.43 10.45
CA ALA A 113 -2.51 -7.66 9.80
C ALA A 113 -3.13 -8.89 10.47
N SER A 114 -3.90 -9.70 9.72
CA SER A 114 -4.60 -10.83 10.32
C SER A 114 -3.70 -12.00 10.62
N GLY A 115 -3.92 -12.61 11.78
CA GLY A 115 -3.42 -13.93 12.10
C GLY A 115 -2.05 -13.99 12.77
N SER A 116 -1.14 -13.01 12.63
CA SER A 116 0.15 -13.03 13.37
C SER A 116 0.95 -11.71 13.31
N ASP A 117 1.36 -11.18 14.47
CA ASP A 117 2.30 -10.03 14.57
C ASP A 117 3.64 -10.30 13.86
N ARG A 118 4.00 -11.59 13.73
CA ARG A 118 5.23 -12.02 13.06
C ARG A 118 5.25 -11.65 11.57
N ILE A 119 4.08 -11.45 10.94
CA ILE A 119 3.99 -10.97 9.56
C ILE A 119 4.65 -9.59 9.45
N ILE A 120 4.29 -8.68 10.34
CA ILE A 120 4.84 -7.31 10.39
C ILE A 120 6.34 -7.34 10.73
N TRP A 121 6.75 -8.20 11.67
CA TRP A 121 8.15 -8.29 12.08
C TRP A 121 9.09 -8.76 10.95
N LEU A 122 8.60 -9.62 10.05
CA LEU A 122 9.43 -10.28 9.05
C LEU A 122 9.31 -9.67 7.64
N CYS A 123 8.32 -8.82 7.38
CA CYS A 123 8.20 -8.11 6.11
C CYS A 123 9.09 -6.86 6.07
N SER A 124 9.68 -6.57 4.91
CA SER A 124 10.39 -5.30 4.67
C SER A 124 9.46 -4.13 4.36
N ASN A 125 8.30 -4.42 3.77
CA ASN A 125 7.23 -3.47 3.51
C ASN A 125 5.88 -4.09 3.91
N PHE A 126 5.04 -3.28 4.56
CA PHE A 126 3.64 -3.62 4.78
C PHE A 126 2.77 -2.47 4.30
N SER A 127 1.84 -2.76 3.39
CA SER A 127 0.92 -1.78 2.84
C SER A 127 -0.51 -2.28 2.89
N ILE A 128 -1.44 -1.40 3.26
CA ILE A 128 -2.87 -1.66 3.24
C ILE A 128 -3.48 -1.06 1.98
N PHE A 129 -4.20 -1.86 1.20
CA PHE A 129 -4.98 -1.38 0.06
C PHE A 129 -6.47 -1.47 0.37
N LYS A 130 -7.18 -0.34 0.41
CA LYS A 130 -8.60 -0.32 0.75
C LYS A 130 -9.40 0.78 0.06
N ARG A 131 -10.73 0.74 0.25
CA ARG A 131 -11.64 1.81 -0.17
C ARG A 131 -11.36 3.06 0.66
N LYS A 132 -11.44 4.21 -0.01
CA LYS A 132 -11.56 5.47 0.71
C LYS A 132 -12.91 5.56 1.40
N SER A 133 -12.96 6.28 2.53
CA SER A 133 -14.24 6.71 3.11
C SER A 133 -14.85 7.85 2.30
N ASP A 134 -16.11 8.19 2.60
CA ASP A 134 -16.79 9.30 1.93
C ASP A 134 -16.15 10.64 2.30
N GLU A 135 -15.65 10.77 3.55
CA GLU A 135 -14.90 11.93 4.02
C GLU A 135 -13.58 12.09 3.26
N GLU A 136 -12.83 11.02 3.06
CA GLU A 136 -11.58 11.05 2.28
C GLU A 136 -11.81 11.41 0.82
N ILE A 137 -12.90 10.92 0.22
CA ILE A 137 -13.28 11.31 -1.16
C ILE A 137 -13.65 12.79 -1.21
N ALA A 138 -14.30 13.33 -0.17
CA ALA A 138 -14.64 14.73 -0.08
C ALA A 138 -13.40 15.63 0.11
N GLU A 139 -12.47 15.22 0.98
CA GLU A 139 -11.20 15.94 1.23
C GLU A 139 -10.28 15.95 0.00
N ASP A 140 -10.05 14.78 -0.60
CA ASP A 140 -9.15 14.66 -1.74
C ASP A 140 -9.76 15.18 -3.03
N GLY A 141 -11.09 15.25 -3.11
CA GLY A 141 -11.86 15.53 -4.31
C GLY A 141 -12.18 14.28 -5.12
N SER A 142 -13.40 14.24 -5.67
CA SER A 142 -13.98 13.06 -6.35
C SER A 142 -13.17 12.49 -7.52
N ASP A 143 -12.32 13.32 -8.14
CA ASP A 143 -11.47 12.91 -9.25
C ASP A 143 -10.20 12.18 -8.81
N ASN A 144 -9.84 12.18 -7.53
CA ASN A 144 -8.56 11.64 -7.03
C ASN A 144 -8.65 10.18 -6.55
N GLY A 145 -9.43 9.37 -7.28
CA GLY A 145 -9.49 7.92 -7.07
C GLY A 145 -10.42 7.49 -5.93
N ASN A 146 -10.74 6.20 -5.91
CA ASN A 146 -11.71 5.57 -5.01
C ASN A 146 -11.08 4.51 -4.08
N ARG A 147 -9.77 4.38 -4.14
CA ARG A 147 -8.95 3.51 -3.30
C ARG A 147 -7.77 4.30 -2.77
N LYS A 148 -7.20 3.80 -1.69
CA LYS A 148 -5.93 4.26 -1.16
C LYS A 148 -5.02 3.08 -0.87
N LEU A 149 -3.73 3.29 -1.08
CA LEU A 149 -2.64 2.41 -0.68
C LEU A 149 -1.87 3.11 0.44
N LEU A 150 -1.78 2.47 1.60
CA LEU A 150 -1.15 3.00 2.79
C LEU A 150 0.08 2.16 3.15
N PRO A 151 1.30 2.61 2.82
CA PRO A 151 2.53 2.02 3.31
C PRO A 151 2.67 2.30 4.81
N LEU A 152 2.45 1.30 5.65
CA LEU A 152 2.56 1.42 7.11
C LEU A 152 3.95 1.03 7.63
N VAL A 153 4.65 0.15 6.89
CA VAL A 153 6.02 -0.26 7.25
C VAL A 153 6.90 -0.13 6.01
N SER A 154 8.05 0.51 6.19
CA SER A 154 9.12 0.61 5.20
C SER A 154 10.47 0.52 5.91
N ARG A 155 11.09 -0.67 5.93
CA ARG A 155 12.33 -0.89 6.71
C ARG A 155 13.58 -0.29 6.07
N HIS A 156 13.59 -0.13 4.75
CA HIS A 156 14.78 0.24 3.97
C HIS A 156 14.54 1.43 3.02
N GLY A 157 13.48 2.19 3.26
CA GLY A 157 13.11 3.35 2.43
C GLY A 157 12.37 4.40 3.24
N GLY A 158 12.20 5.60 2.68
CA GLY A 158 11.63 6.76 3.38
C GLY A 158 10.17 6.60 3.84
N GLY A 159 9.43 5.63 3.29
CA GLY A 159 8.01 5.49 3.59
C GLY A 159 7.19 6.66 3.04
N LEU A 160 6.04 6.90 3.65
CA LEU A 160 5.27 8.13 3.49
C LEU A 160 5.28 8.91 4.82
N ASP A 161 5.03 10.21 4.73
CA ASP A 161 4.84 11.06 5.90
C ASP A 161 3.56 10.68 6.67
N ASP A 162 3.47 11.14 7.91
CA ASP A 162 2.32 10.88 8.78
C ASP A 162 1.00 11.35 8.14
N ASN A 163 -0.03 10.50 8.22
CA ASN A 163 -1.35 10.72 7.63
C ASN A 163 -1.35 10.96 6.10
N ASP A 164 -0.33 10.45 5.40
CA ASP A 164 -0.31 10.40 3.94
C ASP A 164 -0.65 8.99 3.40
N TYR A 165 -1.12 8.95 2.16
CA TYR A 165 -1.40 7.72 1.43
C TYR A 165 -1.39 7.97 -0.07
N ILE A 166 -1.16 6.91 -0.84
CA ILE A 166 -1.16 6.97 -2.30
C ILE A 166 -2.59 6.77 -2.80
N ASN A 167 -3.10 7.74 -3.53
CA ASN A 167 -4.42 7.64 -4.16
C ASN A 167 -4.41 6.62 -5.30
N CYS A 168 -5.49 5.88 -5.45
CA CYS A 168 -5.61 4.85 -6.48
C CYS A 168 -6.98 4.89 -7.15
N HIS A 169 -6.99 4.83 -8.49
CA HIS A 169 -8.20 4.75 -9.30
C HIS A 169 -8.47 3.29 -9.67
N MET A 170 -9.40 2.65 -8.97
CA MET A 170 -9.82 1.28 -9.28
C MET A 170 -11.08 1.27 -10.15
N LYS A 171 -10.96 0.72 -11.36
CA LYS A 171 -12.07 0.42 -12.27
C LYS A 171 -12.47 -1.04 -12.11
N GLY A 172 -13.45 -1.31 -11.25
CA GLY A 172 -13.86 -2.67 -10.88
C GLY A 172 -14.30 -3.53 -12.07
N TRP A 173 -14.96 -2.96 -13.07
CA TRP A 173 -15.47 -3.68 -14.24
C TRP A 173 -14.38 -4.29 -15.14
N CYS A 174 -13.13 -3.83 -15.04
CA CYS A 174 -11.99 -4.39 -15.77
C CYS A 174 -10.78 -4.68 -14.88
N ALA A 175 -10.95 -4.68 -13.56
CA ALA A 175 -9.86 -4.89 -12.59
C ALA A 175 -8.61 -4.02 -12.84
N LYS A 176 -8.79 -2.80 -13.34
CA LYS A 176 -7.68 -1.87 -13.60
C LYS A 176 -7.48 -0.96 -12.40
N ILE A 177 -6.24 -0.87 -11.94
CA ILE A 177 -5.79 0.09 -10.92
C ILE A 177 -4.80 1.05 -11.58
N VAL A 178 -4.94 2.34 -11.29
CA VAL A 178 -4.00 3.38 -11.71
C VAL A 178 -3.61 4.17 -10.48
N GLU A 179 -2.32 4.34 -10.28
CA GLU A 179 -1.76 5.19 -9.23
C GLU A 179 -2.08 6.66 -9.50
N GLY A 180 -2.46 7.38 -8.45
CA GLY A 180 -2.66 8.81 -8.42
C GLY A 180 -1.65 9.48 -7.50
N LYS A 181 -1.89 10.75 -7.20
CA LYS A 181 -1.03 11.54 -6.29
C LYS A 181 -1.14 11.07 -4.85
N THR A 182 -0.19 11.43 -3.99
CA THR A 182 -0.38 11.25 -2.54
C THR A 182 -1.37 12.29 -1.99
N ARG A 183 -1.93 12.05 -0.81
CA ARG A 183 -2.82 13.01 -0.13
C ARG A 183 -2.09 14.33 0.12
N LEU A 184 -0.83 14.28 0.59
CA LEU A 184 -0.05 15.51 0.83
C LEU A 184 0.27 16.27 -0.46
N GLU A 185 0.54 15.58 -1.56
CA GLU A 185 0.70 16.23 -2.87
C GLU A 185 -0.58 16.98 -3.31
N LEU A 186 -1.76 16.46 -2.98
CA LEU A 186 -3.03 17.14 -3.24
C LEU A 186 -3.21 18.36 -2.33
N MET A 187 -2.96 18.20 -1.03
CA MET A 187 -3.07 19.29 -0.05
C MET A 187 -2.13 20.46 -0.36
N ASN A 188 -0.87 20.17 -0.72
CA ASN A 188 0.11 21.21 -1.06
C ASN A 188 -0.27 21.98 -2.33
N LYS A 189 -0.89 21.31 -3.30
CA LYS A 189 -1.39 21.95 -4.52
C LYS A 189 -2.60 22.87 -4.27
N LEU A 190 -3.45 22.53 -3.31
CA LEU A 190 -4.55 23.39 -2.88
C LEU A 190 -4.00 24.65 -2.21
N LYS A 191 -3.05 24.49 -1.28
CA LYS A 191 -2.38 25.63 -0.62
C LYS A 191 -1.68 26.58 -1.60
N SER A 192 -1.04 26.04 -2.65
CA SER A 192 -0.40 26.87 -3.67
C SER A 192 -1.38 27.57 -4.62
N LYS A 193 -2.67 27.22 -4.60
CA LYS A 193 -3.72 27.87 -5.39
C LYS A 193 -4.50 28.91 -4.59
N ASP A 194 -4.55 28.79 -3.27
CA ASP A 194 -5.17 29.76 -2.35
C ASP A 194 -4.23 30.92 -2.00
N GLU A 195 -3.63 31.57 -3.02
CA GLU A 195 -3.15 32.95 -2.84
C GLU A 195 -4.37 33.89 -2.81
N GLY A 196 -4.96 34.01 -1.61
CA GLY A 196 -5.69 35.19 -1.12
C GLY A 196 -7.10 35.44 -1.67
N PHE A 197 -8.10 35.32 -0.79
CA PHE A 197 -9.26 36.22 -0.88
C PHE A 197 -8.80 37.60 -0.39
N VAL A 198 -8.80 38.59 -1.29
CA VAL A 198 -8.79 40.00 -0.87
C VAL A 198 -10.17 40.28 -0.28
N ILE A 199 -10.22 40.53 1.02
CA ILE A 199 -11.38 41.18 1.63
C ILE A 199 -11.23 42.66 1.25
N GLU A 200 -12.01 43.12 0.28
CA GLU A 200 -12.22 44.56 0.12
C GLU A 200 -13.07 45.00 1.32
N ASP A 201 -12.43 45.62 2.31
CA ASP A 201 -13.11 46.32 3.40
C ASP A 201 -13.83 47.54 2.79
N ASP A 202 -15.07 47.34 2.36
CA ASP A 202 -16.00 48.42 2.04
C ASP A 202 -16.55 49.00 3.35
N THR A 203 -15.71 49.74 4.07
CA THR A 203 -16.17 50.67 5.11
C THR A 203 -16.05 52.09 4.58
N GLY A 204 -17.03 52.47 3.76
CA GLY A 204 -17.34 53.87 3.50
C GLY A 204 -17.81 54.55 4.79
N PHE A 205 -16.88 55.13 5.53
CA PHE A 205 -17.17 56.22 6.47
C PHE A 205 -16.33 57.43 6.06
N THR A 206 -17.02 58.43 5.53
CA THR A 206 -16.49 59.77 5.31
C THR A 206 -16.22 60.41 6.67
N GLU A 207 -14.96 60.71 6.97
CA GLU A 207 -14.59 61.59 8.09
C GLU A 207 -14.97 63.03 7.71
N GLU A 208 -16.00 63.58 8.36
CA GLU A 208 -16.23 65.02 8.42
C GLU A 208 -15.28 65.64 9.46
N GLU A 209 -14.64 66.73 9.05
CA GLU A 209 -13.73 67.56 9.84
C GLU A 209 -14.42 68.10 11.11
N TYR A 210 -13.70 67.99 12.24
CA TYR A 210 -13.88 68.89 13.38
C TYR A 210 -12.52 69.48 13.76
N GLU A 211 -12.35 70.76 13.42
CA GLU A 211 -11.42 71.67 14.10
C GLU A 211 -11.93 71.90 15.53
N ASP A 212 -11.08 71.69 16.55
CA ASP A 212 -10.80 72.77 17.51
C ASP A 212 -9.53 72.51 18.33
N ASP A 213 -8.90 73.63 18.67
CA ASP A 213 -7.58 73.84 19.26
C ASP A 213 -7.32 73.17 20.62
N ALA A 214 -6.09 72.68 20.80
CA ALA A 214 -5.16 73.16 21.84
C ALA A 214 -3.84 72.36 21.87
N GLN A 215 -2.72 73.05 21.61
CA GLN A 215 -1.38 72.72 22.14
C GLN A 215 -1.48 72.45 23.66
N ILE A 216 -0.61 71.68 24.34
CA ILE A 216 0.80 71.93 24.67
C ILE A 216 1.39 70.64 25.38
N PRO A 217 2.68 70.57 25.78
CA PRO A 217 3.77 69.87 25.10
C PRO A 217 4.29 68.61 25.85
N PHE A 218 5.18 67.90 25.17
CA PHE A 218 6.03 66.81 25.66
C PHE A 218 6.71 67.07 27.01
N LYS A 219 6.71 66.03 27.86
CA LYS A 219 7.89 65.52 28.57
C LYS A 219 7.89 64.01 28.54
#